data_AF-A0A1S2I8T7-F1
#
_entry.id   AF-A0A1S2I8T7-F1
#
_cell.length_a   1.000
_cell.length_b   1.000
_cell.length_c   1.000
_cell.angle_alpha   90.00
_cell.angle_beta   90.00
_cell.angle_gamma   90.00
#
_symmetry.space_group_name_H-M   'P 1'
#
loop_
_entity.id
_entity.type
_entity.pdbx_description
1 polymer ?
#
loop_
_entity_poly.entity_id
_entity_poly.type
_entity_poly.pdbx_seq_one_letter_code
_entity_poly.pdbx_strand_id
1 'polypeptide(L)'
;MIARISVVGGVTAGTIELHAADGSSTSLSSGRGVFRAARDLRRVMNEPEAGTWFTGVFTVTAGGKLSARYDYDHEPELGSFAAEAYRADFDEFPRTPENTPDWLAAILAGAPTRHDLVGRGGTHESKHESEGAPES
;
A
#
# COMPACT_ATOMS: atom_id res chain seq x y z
N MET A 1 -9.99 2.54 15.78
CA MET A 1 -8.91 1.94 14.96
C MET A 1 -9.10 2.38 13.52
N ILE A 2 -8.02 2.74 12.85
CA ILE A 2 -7.96 2.92 11.40
C ILE A 2 -6.87 1.99 10.86
N ALA A 3 -7.19 1.17 9.86
CA ALA A 3 -6.23 0.35 9.15
C ALA A 3 -6.20 0.77 7.69
N ARG A 4 -5.02 1.14 7.17
CA ARG A 4 -4.81 1.38 5.75
C ARG A 4 -3.94 0.24 5.22
N ILE A 5 -4.44 -0.49 4.23
CA ILE A 5 -3.84 -1.72 3.74
C ILE A 5 -3.78 -1.67 2.23
N SER A 6 -2.59 -1.86 1.69
CA SER A 6 -2.34 -2.02 0.27
C SER A 6 -1.94 -3.47 -0.03
N VAL A 7 -2.53 -4.04 -1.07
CA VAL A 7 -2.27 -5.43 -1.47
C VAL A 7 -2.05 -5.48 -2.97
N VAL A 8 -0.96 -6.10 -3.40
CA VAL A 8 -0.65 -6.33 -4.82
C VAL A 8 0.04 -7.69 -4.96
N GLY A 9 -0.49 -8.59 -5.79
CA GLY A 9 0.17 -9.85 -6.15
C GLY A 9 0.49 -10.73 -4.94
N GLY A 10 -0.38 -10.73 -3.94
CA GLY A 10 -0.18 -11.45 -2.66
C GLY A 10 0.77 -10.78 -1.66
N VAL A 11 1.49 -9.72 -2.05
CA VAL A 11 2.26 -8.86 -1.15
C VAL A 11 1.29 -7.92 -0.44
N THR A 12 1.49 -7.69 0.85
CA THR A 12 0.65 -6.79 1.64
C THR A 12 1.52 -5.85 2.46
N ALA A 13 1.14 -4.58 2.44
CA ALA A 13 1.70 -3.55 3.30
C ALA A 13 0.55 -2.77 3.93
N GLY A 14 0.78 -2.20 5.10
CA GLY A 14 -0.26 -1.42 5.75
C GLY A 14 0.11 -0.90 7.11
N THR A 15 -0.65 0.07 7.57
CA THR A 15 -0.60 0.60 8.93
C THR A 15 -1.88 0.27 9.66
N ILE A 16 -1.78 0.07 10.97
CA ILE A 16 -2.94 -0.10 11.85
C ILE A 16 -2.74 0.83 13.03
N GLU A 17 -3.61 1.83 13.14
CA GLU A 17 -3.56 2.85 14.17
C GLU A 17 -4.75 2.70 15.12
N LEU A 18 -4.46 2.64 16.41
CA LEU A 18 -5.45 2.73 17.46
C LEU A 18 -5.46 4.15 18.02
N HIS A 19 -6.58 4.85 17.83
CA HIS A 19 -6.81 6.15 18.45
C HIS A 19 -7.59 5.95 19.75
N ALA A 20 -7.07 6.49 20.85
CA ALA A 20 -7.72 6.51 22.16
C ALA A 20 -8.58 7.77 22.32
N ALA A 21 -9.46 7.75 23.32
CA ALA A 21 -10.37 8.87 23.61
C ALA A 21 -9.65 10.14 24.07
N ASP A 22 -8.44 10.01 24.62
CA ASP A 22 -7.57 11.11 25.02
C ASP A 22 -6.82 11.76 23.84
N GLY A 23 -7.08 11.30 22.62
CA GLY A 23 -6.44 11.79 21.39
C GLY A 23 -5.09 11.15 21.08
N SER A 24 -4.55 10.31 21.98
CA SER A 24 -3.32 9.57 21.70
C SER A 24 -3.55 8.52 20.62
N SER A 25 -2.48 8.20 19.88
CA SER A 25 -2.52 7.20 18.80
C SER A 25 -1.35 6.24 18.93
N THR A 26 -1.63 4.95 18.81
CA THR A 26 -0.61 3.88 18.86
C THR A 26 -0.66 3.06 17.59
N SER A 27 0.50 2.90 16.95
CA SER A 27 0.65 1.99 15.81
C SER A 27 0.82 0.56 16.31
N LEU A 28 0.07 -0.36 15.73
CA LEU A 28 0.17 -1.79 16.05
C LEU A 28 1.17 -2.46 15.11
N SER A 29 2.15 -3.14 15.69
CA SER A 29 3.25 -3.79 14.96
C SER A 29 2.87 -5.13 14.30
N SER A 30 1.69 -5.68 14.60
CA SER A 30 1.25 -6.95 14.00
C SER A 30 -0.21 -6.88 13.54
N GLY A 31 -0.40 -7.09 12.23
CA GLY A 31 -1.69 -7.02 11.55
C GLY A 31 -2.07 -8.29 10.80
N ARG A 32 -1.40 -9.43 11.03
CA ARG A 32 -1.53 -10.63 10.19
C ARG A 32 -2.99 -11.06 9.94
N GLY A 33 -3.83 -11.04 10.97
CA GLY A 33 -5.25 -11.36 10.83
C GLY A 33 -6.00 -10.36 9.95
N VAL A 34 -5.75 -9.07 10.13
CA VAL A 34 -6.36 -8.00 9.33
C VAL A 34 -5.87 -8.05 7.89
N PHE A 35 -4.59 -8.29 7.65
CA PHE A 35 -4.01 -8.43 6.31
C PHE A 35 -4.57 -9.65 5.57
N ARG A 36 -4.75 -10.77 6.27
CA ARG A 36 -5.43 -11.95 5.70
C ARG A 36 -6.87 -11.63 5.34
N ALA A 37 -7.63 -11.01 6.26
CA ALA A 37 -9.02 -10.64 6.01
C ALA A 37 -9.15 -9.67 4.83
N ALA A 38 -8.23 -8.70 4.69
CA ALA A 38 -8.16 -7.78 3.57
C ALA A 38 -7.95 -8.52 2.23
N ARG A 39 -7.03 -9.50 2.18
CA ARG A 39 -6.80 -10.34 0.98
C ARG A 39 -8.01 -11.19 0.63
N ASP A 40 -8.65 -11.81 1.62
CA ASP A 40 -9.85 -12.61 1.41
C ASP A 40 -10.99 -11.73 0.88
N LEU A 41 -11.12 -10.50 1.41
CA LEU A 41 -12.10 -9.54 0.93
C LEU A 41 -11.84 -9.08 -0.51
N ARG A 42 -10.58 -8.86 -0.93
CA ARG A 42 -10.25 -8.54 -2.33
C ARG A 42 -10.79 -9.58 -3.30
N ARG A 43 -10.67 -10.86 -2.95
CA ARG A 43 -11.14 -11.98 -3.78
C ARG A 43 -12.65 -12.01 -3.91
N VAL A 44 -13.37 -11.69 -2.84
CA VAL A 44 -14.84 -11.63 -2.84
C VAL A 44 -15.36 -10.39 -3.57
N MET A 45 -14.63 -9.28 -3.50
CA MET A 45 -14.99 -8.00 -4.13
C MET A 45 -14.43 -7.82 -5.55
N ASN A 46 -13.90 -8.88 -6.15
CA ASN A 46 -13.42 -8.83 -7.51
C ASN A 46 -14.58 -8.73 -8.50
N GLU A 47 -14.55 -7.73 -9.37
CA GLU A 47 -15.51 -7.52 -10.44
C GLU A 47 -14.89 -7.91 -11.79
N PRO A 48 -15.59 -8.66 -12.66
CA PRO A 48 -14.99 -9.22 -13.89
C PRO A 48 -14.33 -8.21 -14.84
N GLU A 49 -14.78 -6.96 -14.86
CA GLU A 49 -14.28 -5.93 -15.77
C GLU A 49 -13.36 -4.91 -15.09
N ALA A 50 -13.50 -4.72 -13.78
CA ALA A 50 -12.79 -3.69 -13.01
C ALA A 50 -11.69 -4.27 -12.09
N GLY A 51 -11.59 -5.59 -12.01
CA GLY A 51 -10.71 -6.28 -11.08
C GLY A 51 -11.14 -6.02 -9.63
N THR A 52 -10.15 -5.85 -8.75
CA THR A 52 -10.38 -5.56 -7.33
C THR A 52 -9.51 -4.39 -6.86
N TRP A 53 -9.83 -3.81 -5.72
CA TRP A 53 -9.15 -2.63 -5.17
C TRP A 53 -7.68 -2.89 -4.84
N PHE A 54 -6.85 -1.84 -4.85
CA PHE A 54 -5.44 -1.89 -4.48
C PHE A 54 -5.18 -1.46 -3.04
N THR A 55 -5.94 -0.46 -2.55
CA THR A 55 -5.82 0.04 -1.17
C THR A 55 -7.18 0.10 -0.48
N GLY A 56 -7.29 -0.51 0.70
CA GLY A 56 -8.44 -0.43 1.58
C GLY A 56 -8.15 0.40 2.83
N VAL A 57 -9.08 1.27 3.21
CA VAL A 57 -9.07 2.01 4.49
C VAL A 57 -10.24 1.54 5.32
N PHE A 58 -9.96 0.85 6.42
CA PHE A 58 -10.94 0.29 7.33
C PHE A 58 -10.95 1.09 8.63
N THR A 59 -12.13 1.56 9.06
CA THR A 59 -12.30 2.29 10.30
C THR A 59 -13.24 1.53 11.21
N VAL A 60 -12.76 1.19 12.40
CA VAL A 60 -13.56 0.57 13.47
C VAL A 60 -13.68 1.53 14.63
N THR A 61 -14.91 1.90 14.98
CA THR A 61 -15.18 2.76 16.15
C THR A 61 -15.10 1.95 17.45
N ALA A 62 -14.98 2.62 18.60
CA ALA A 62 -14.97 1.96 19.91
C ALA A 62 -16.27 1.16 20.18
N GLY A 63 -17.39 1.58 19.59
CA GLY A 63 -18.66 0.83 19.64
C GLY A 63 -18.76 -0.33 18.64
N GLY A 64 -17.67 -0.69 17.96
CA GLY A 64 -17.62 -1.83 17.05
C GLY A 64 -18.19 -1.58 15.65
N LYS A 65 -18.55 -0.35 15.30
CA LYS A 65 -19.03 -0.03 13.94
C LYS A 65 -17.85 -0.02 12.97
N LEU A 66 -17.94 -0.83 11.92
CA LEU A 66 -16.99 -0.86 10.80
C LEU A 66 -17.48 0.01 9.64
N SER A 67 -16.58 0.79 9.06
CA SER A 67 -16.72 1.38 7.72
C SER A 67 -15.45 1.12 6.90
N ALA A 68 -15.59 1.10 5.58
CA ALA A 68 -14.47 0.87 4.66
C ALA A 68 -14.56 1.80 3.46
N ARG A 69 -13.38 2.17 2.92
CA ARG A 69 -13.21 2.81 1.62
C ARG A 69 -12.18 2.02 0.83
N TYR A 70 -12.34 1.97 -0.49
CA TYR A 70 -11.49 1.21 -1.38
C TYR A 70 -11.03 2.11 -2.52
N ASP A 71 -9.75 2.01 -2.86
CA ASP A 71 -9.12 2.69 -3.97
C ASP A 71 -8.74 1.67 -5.03
N TYR A 72 -9.30 1.83 -6.22
CA TYR A 72 -9.08 0.97 -7.37
C TYR A 72 -8.10 1.60 -8.37
N ASP A 73 -7.84 2.89 -8.25
CA ASP A 73 -7.41 3.74 -9.37
C ASP A 73 -6.06 4.39 -9.13
N HIS A 74 -5.60 4.49 -7.87
CA HIS A 74 -4.29 5.05 -7.56
C HIS A 74 -3.28 3.95 -7.21
N GLU A 75 -2.04 4.15 -7.67
CA GLU A 75 -0.93 3.28 -7.29
C GLU A 75 -0.73 3.32 -5.77
N PRO A 76 -0.65 2.16 -5.09
CA PRO A 76 -0.40 2.08 -3.66
C PRO A 76 0.78 2.90 -3.17
N GLU A 77 0.55 3.70 -2.13
CA GLU A 77 1.59 4.50 -1.49
C GLU A 77 2.26 3.78 -0.32
N LEU A 78 1.59 2.77 0.25
CA LEU A 78 2.12 2.00 1.37
C LEU A 78 2.81 0.74 0.89
N GLY A 79 4.09 0.60 1.24
CA GLY A 79 4.89 -0.58 0.93
C GLY A 79 5.82 -0.35 -0.25
N SER A 80 6.39 -1.44 -0.76
CA SER A 80 7.14 -1.46 -2.02
C SER A 80 6.73 -2.71 -2.78
N PHE A 81 6.20 -2.51 -3.98
CA PHE A 81 5.67 -3.57 -4.82
C PHE A 81 6.45 -3.58 -6.13
N ALA A 82 7.01 -4.73 -6.48
CA ALA A 82 7.70 -4.91 -7.75
C ALA A 82 6.70 -4.94 -8.91
N ALA A 83 7.17 -4.64 -10.12
CA ALA A 83 6.35 -4.73 -11.34
C ALA A 83 5.74 -6.14 -11.52
N GLU A 84 6.47 -7.18 -11.13
CA GLU A 84 6.01 -8.57 -11.16
C GLU A 84 4.82 -8.81 -10.25
N ALA A 85 4.73 -8.11 -9.10
CA ALA A 85 3.59 -8.19 -8.22
C ALA A 85 2.34 -7.61 -8.90
N TYR A 86 2.46 -6.48 -9.60
CA TYR A 86 1.35 -5.89 -10.35
C TYR A 86 0.90 -6.78 -11.51
N ARG A 87 1.83 -7.42 -12.23
CA ARG A 87 1.48 -8.40 -13.28
C ARG A 87 0.73 -9.59 -12.71
N ALA A 88 1.22 -10.18 -11.61
CA ALA A 88 0.55 -11.28 -10.95
C ALA A 88 -0.84 -10.88 -10.40
N ASP A 89 -0.98 -9.65 -9.90
CA ASP A 89 -2.25 -9.11 -9.45
C ASP A 89 -3.26 -8.96 -10.60
N PHE A 90 -2.80 -8.45 -11.75
CA PHE A 90 -3.62 -8.31 -12.96
C PHE A 90 -4.03 -9.67 -13.53
N ASP A 91 -3.16 -10.69 -13.45
CA ASP A 91 -3.50 -12.06 -13.86
C ASP A 91 -4.56 -12.69 -12.94
N GLU A 92 -4.52 -12.43 -11.62
CA GLU A 92 -5.53 -12.92 -10.65
C GLU A 92 -6.85 -12.11 -10.74
N PHE A 93 -6.75 -10.80 -11.02
CA PHE A 93 -7.87 -9.84 -11.03
C PHE A 93 -7.84 -9.00 -12.32
N PRO A 94 -8.21 -9.60 -13.47
CA PRO A 94 -8.12 -8.94 -14.76
C PRO A 94 -9.04 -7.71 -14.83
N ARG A 95 -8.62 -6.72 -15.62
CA ARG A 95 -9.36 -5.49 -15.88
C ARG A 95 -9.46 -5.24 -17.38
N THR A 96 -10.56 -4.63 -17.82
CA THR A 96 -10.65 -4.12 -19.19
C THR A 96 -9.71 -2.92 -19.37
N PRO A 97 -9.33 -2.58 -20.61
CA PRO A 97 -8.52 -1.39 -20.86
C PRO A 97 -9.14 -0.10 -20.27
N GLU A 98 -10.46 0.05 -20.30
CA GLU A 98 -11.17 1.23 -19.78
C GLU A 98 -11.13 1.33 -18.25
N ASN A 99 -11.02 0.20 -17.55
CA ASN A 99 -10.91 0.12 -16.09
C ASN A 99 -9.47 -0.09 -15.61
N THR A 100 -8.50 -0.05 -16.51
CA THR A 100 -7.06 -0.15 -16.19
C THR A 100 -6.50 1.26 -16.07
N PRO A 101 -6.10 1.71 -14.87
CA PRO A 101 -5.48 3.02 -14.73
C PRO A 101 -4.19 3.15 -15.55
N ASP A 102 -3.90 4.35 -16.08
CA ASP A 102 -2.73 4.60 -16.94
C ASP A 102 -1.41 4.13 -16.32
N TRP A 103 -1.23 4.34 -15.01
CA TRP A 103 -0.03 3.92 -14.29
C TRP A 103 0.14 2.40 -14.31
N LEU A 104 -0.95 1.64 -14.18
CA LEU A 104 -0.92 0.19 -14.19
C LEU A 104 -0.62 -0.31 -15.60
N ALA A 105 -1.30 0.24 -16.61
CA ALA A 105 -1.02 -0.08 -18.02
C ALA A 105 0.46 0.18 -18.37
N ALA A 106 1.04 1.27 -17.89
CA ALA A 106 2.45 1.58 -18.07
C ALA A 106 3.37 0.52 -17.43
N ILE A 107 3.12 0.12 -16.18
CA ILE A 107 3.92 -0.92 -15.49
C ILE A 107 3.81 -2.27 -16.22
N LEU A 108 2.60 -2.63 -16.69
CA LEU A 108 2.38 -3.84 -17.47
C LEU A 108 3.17 -3.81 -18.80
N ALA A 109 3.31 -2.63 -19.41
CA ALA A 109 4.16 -2.39 -20.59
C ALA A 109 5.68 -2.26 -20.28
N GLY A 110 6.09 -2.37 -19.01
CA GLY A 110 7.50 -2.37 -18.59
C GLY A 110 8.01 -1.06 -17.99
N ALA A 111 7.14 -0.10 -17.71
CA ALA A 111 7.53 1.08 -16.94
C ALA A 111 7.92 0.72 -15.50
N PRO A 112 8.80 1.51 -14.84
CA PRO A 112 9.11 1.35 -13.43
C PRO A 112 7.89 1.68 -12.56
N THR A 113 7.82 1.07 -11.38
CA THR A 113 6.82 1.40 -10.35
C THR A 113 7.16 2.76 -9.70
N ARG A 114 6.20 3.39 -9.00
CA ARG A 114 6.48 4.59 -8.19
C ARG A 114 7.67 4.37 -7.26
N HIS A 115 7.76 3.21 -6.64
CA HIS A 115 8.81 2.93 -5.66
C HIS A 115 10.19 2.74 -6.31
N ASP A 116 10.25 2.18 -7.52
CA ASP A 116 11.49 2.14 -8.30
C ASP A 116 11.99 3.54 -8.65
N LEU A 117 11.07 4.47 -8.92
CA LEU A 117 11.39 5.87 -9.21
C LEU A 117 11.86 6.62 -7.96
N VAL A 118 11.18 6.43 -6.82
CA VAL A 118 11.57 7.05 -5.54
C VAL A 118 12.94 6.54 -5.07
N GLY A 119 13.21 5.24 -5.19
CA GLY A 119 14.49 4.64 -4.79
C GLY A 119 15.70 5.14 -5.60
N ARG A 120 15.50 5.58 -6.85
CA ARG A 120 16.57 6.13 -7.72
C ARG A 120 16.89 7.60 -7.44
N GLY A 121 15.97 8.34 -6.80
CA GLY A 121 16.16 9.75 -6.44
C GLY A 121 16.98 9.98 -5.15
N GLY A 122 17.17 8.95 -4.32
CA GLY A 122 17.80 9.06 -2.99
C GLY A 122 19.32 8.91 -2.93
N THR A 123 20.01 8.70 -4.06
CA THR A 123 21.46 8.35 -4.09
C THR A 123 22.43 9.52 -4.33
N HIS A 124 22.05 10.76 -4.04
CA HIS A 124 23.00 11.89 -4.06
C HIS A 124 22.79 12.83 -2.87
N GLU A 125 23.33 12.47 -1.70
CA GLU A 125 23.98 13.38 -0.75
C GLU A 125 24.48 12.57 0.47
N SER A 126 25.77 12.20 0.46
CA SER A 126 26.52 11.84 1.67
C SER A 126 28.02 11.77 1.35
N LYS A 127 28.71 12.89 1.55
CA LYS A 127 30.16 12.99 1.79
C LYS A 127 30.46 14.45 2.20
N HIS A 128 31.00 14.85 3.33
CA HIS A 128 31.68 14.22 4.46
C HIS A 128 31.55 15.22 5.63
N GLU A 129 31.01 14.83 6.78
CA GLU A 129 31.47 15.39 8.04
C GLU A 129 32.70 14.58 8.47
N SER A 130 33.77 15.28 8.84
CA SER A 130 34.89 14.73 9.59
C SER A 130 35.03 15.62 10.82
N GLU A 131 34.48 15.14 11.92
CA GLU A 131 34.59 15.69 13.26
C GLU A 131 36.01 15.46 13.80
N GLY A 132 36.52 16.40 14.59
CA GLY A 132 37.81 16.30 15.27
C GLY A 132 38.14 17.53 16.11
N ALA A 133 37.49 17.66 17.28
CA ALA A 133 37.87 18.54 18.41
C ALA A 133 39.23 18.10 19.04
N PRO A 134 39.84 18.76 20.07
CA PRO A 134 39.25 19.69 21.05
C PRO A 134 40.11 20.88 21.55
N GLU A 135 39.49 21.65 22.45
CA GLU A 135 39.92 22.67 23.43
C GLU A 135 41.41 23.09 23.55
N SER A 136 41.62 24.42 23.59
CA SER A 136 42.10 25.18 24.78
C SER A 136 41.84 26.68 24.59
#